data_AF-A0A2D4MQK1-F1
#
_entry.id   AF-A0A2D4MQK1-F1
#
_cell.length_a   1.000
_cell.length_b   1.000
_cell.length_c   1.000
_cell.angle_alpha   90.00
_cell.angle_beta   90.00
_cell.angle_gamma   90.00
#
_symmetry.space_group_name_H-M   'P 1'
#
loop_
_entity.id
_entity.type
_entity.pdbx_description
1 polymer ?
#
loop_
_entity_poly.entity_id
_entity_poly.type
_entity_poly.pdbx_seq_one_letter_code
_entity_poly.pdbx_strand_id
1 'polypeptide(L)'
;NYSGLLERHRIHTKNVEHIVNSLRNEKIEVRLVKRRDYDEETVQWADAVIAAGGDGTMLLAASKVLDQLKPVIGINTDPDRSEGHLCLPVRYTHSFPDALQKLYTGEFRWQWRQRIRLYLEGTGINPVPVDLHEQQLSQEQHSRAHVNGRFQDQRSQISEPHLLPVRSLNEVFIGESLSSRVNYKSC
;
A
#
# COMPACT_ATOMS: atom_id res chain seq x y z
N ASN A 1 5.80 -21.40 -12.38
CA ASN A 1 5.48 -22.68 -11.73
C ASN A 1 4.11 -22.55 -11.02
N TYR A 2 3.06 -23.15 -11.58
CA TYR A 2 1.67 -22.97 -11.13
C TYR A 2 1.38 -23.58 -9.75
N SER A 3 1.95 -24.76 -9.46
CA SER A 3 1.73 -25.47 -8.19
C SER A 3 2.21 -24.65 -6.99
N GLY A 4 3.41 -24.06 -7.09
CA GLY A 4 3.94 -23.19 -6.05
C GLY A 4 3.07 -21.95 -5.82
N LEU A 5 2.56 -21.31 -6.88
CA LEU A 5 1.65 -20.16 -6.72
C LEU A 5 0.34 -20.56 -6.03
N LEU A 6 -0.23 -21.70 -6.39
CA LEU A 6 -1.46 -22.21 -5.78
C LEU A 6 -1.26 -22.57 -4.30
N GLU A 7 -0.15 -23.20 -3.95
CA GLU A 7 0.20 -23.52 -2.56
C GLU A 7 0.31 -22.24 -1.72
N ARG A 8 1.02 -21.22 -2.21
CA ARG A 8 1.16 -19.94 -1.50
C ARG A 8 -0.15 -19.19 -1.37
N HIS A 9 -0.99 -19.23 -2.41
CA HIS A 9 -2.33 -18.69 -2.33
C HIS A 9 -3.14 -19.37 -1.22
N ARG A 10 -3.07 -20.69 -1.09
CA ARG A 10 -3.74 -21.43 -0.01
C ARG A 10 -3.19 -21.06 1.37
N ILE A 11 -1.88 -20.93 1.53
CA ILE A 11 -1.25 -20.51 2.80
C ILE A 11 -1.73 -19.12 3.20
N HIS A 12 -1.67 -18.16 2.27
CA HIS A 12 -2.17 -16.80 2.49
C HIS A 12 -3.64 -16.78 2.90
N THR A 13 -4.51 -17.43 2.12
CA THR A 13 -5.96 -17.47 2.39
C THR A 13 -6.25 -18.09 3.75
N LYS A 14 -5.60 -19.21 4.10
CA LYS A 14 -5.74 -19.86 5.41
C LYS A 14 -5.36 -18.91 6.55
N ASN A 15 -4.25 -18.19 6.42
CA ASN A 15 -3.80 -17.27 7.46
C ASN A 15 -4.72 -16.03 7.57
N VAL A 16 -5.25 -15.52 6.46
CA VAL A 16 -6.27 -14.46 6.47
C VAL A 16 -7.53 -14.92 7.19
N GLU A 17 -8.03 -16.12 6.88
CA GLU A 17 -9.19 -16.71 7.56
C GLU A 17 -8.94 -16.89 9.06
N HIS A 18 -7.75 -17.35 9.45
CA HIS A 18 -7.37 -17.48 10.85
C HIS A 18 -7.43 -16.14 11.60
N ILE A 19 -6.90 -15.06 11.01
CA ILE A 19 -6.95 -13.71 11.58
C ILE A 19 -8.41 -13.24 11.73
N VAL A 20 -9.21 -13.33 10.66
CA VAL A 20 -10.61 -12.90 10.65
C VAL A 20 -11.44 -13.66 11.68
N ASN A 21 -11.28 -14.98 11.75
CA ASN A 21 -12.00 -15.82 12.70
C ASN A 21 -11.62 -15.48 14.15
N SER A 22 -10.34 -15.26 14.42
CA SER A 22 -9.86 -14.88 15.76
C SER A 22 -10.46 -13.55 16.22
N LEU A 23 -10.53 -12.54 15.35
CA LEU A 23 -11.17 -11.25 15.66
C LEU A 23 -12.68 -11.41 15.93
N ARG A 24 -13.37 -12.17 15.08
CA ARG A 24 -14.82 -12.40 15.21
C ARG A 24 -15.17 -13.19 16.47
N ASN A 25 -14.33 -14.13 16.87
CA ASN A 25 -14.50 -14.88 18.12
C ASN A 25 -14.45 -13.95 19.35
N GLU A 26 -13.64 -12.90 19.27
CA GLU A 26 -13.58 -11.82 20.27
C GLU A 26 -14.68 -10.75 20.09
N LYS A 27 -15.68 -11.01 19.24
CA LYS A 27 -16.81 -10.11 18.94
C LYS A 27 -16.39 -8.75 18.33
N ILE A 28 -15.22 -8.70 17.69
CA ILE A 28 -14.77 -7.52 16.94
C ILE A 28 -15.49 -7.51 15.58
N GLU A 29 -16.03 -6.37 15.18
CA GLU A 29 -16.58 -6.19 13.83
C GLU A 29 -15.46 -6.12 12.80
N VAL A 30 -15.52 -6.95 11.76
CA VAL A 30 -14.43 -7.08 10.77
C VAL A 30 -14.97 -6.96 9.36
N ARG A 31 -14.42 -6.01 8.59
CA ARG A 31 -14.55 -5.93 7.14
C ARG A 31 -13.27 -6.44 6.47
N LEU A 32 -13.38 -7.56 5.75
CA LEU A 32 -12.29 -8.06 4.91
C LEU A 32 -12.34 -7.32 3.57
N VAL A 33 -11.38 -6.43 3.35
CA VAL A 33 -11.29 -5.59 2.15
C VAL A 33 -10.15 -6.09 1.27
N LYS A 34 -10.43 -6.31 -0.01
CA LYS A 34 -9.39 -6.66 -0.98
C LYS A 34 -8.65 -5.40 -1.41
N ARG A 35 -7.44 -5.57 -1.92
CA ARG A 35 -6.56 -4.47 -2.38
C ARG A 35 -7.25 -3.42 -3.26
N ARG A 36 -8.11 -3.85 -4.20
CA ARG A 36 -8.80 -2.98 -5.15
C ARG A 36 -9.93 -2.15 -4.54
N ASP A 37 -10.45 -2.62 -3.41
CA ASP A 37 -11.59 -2.01 -2.73
C ASP A 37 -11.12 -1.23 -1.47
N TYR A 38 -9.81 -1.06 -1.31
CA TYR A 38 -9.21 -0.40 -0.16
C TYR A 38 -8.98 1.09 -0.44
N ASP A 39 -9.86 1.91 0.13
CA ASP A 39 -9.95 3.35 -0.05
C ASP A 39 -10.05 4.11 1.30
N GLU A 40 -10.18 5.43 1.23
CA GLU A 40 -10.32 6.31 2.41
C GLU A 40 -11.59 6.01 3.22
N GLU A 41 -12.67 5.57 2.59
CA GLU A 41 -13.94 5.27 3.27
C GLU A 41 -13.80 4.03 4.15
N THR A 42 -13.18 2.97 3.63
CA THR A 42 -12.90 1.75 4.40
C THR A 42 -11.96 2.03 5.58
N VAL A 43 -11.01 2.95 5.41
CA VAL A 43 -10.14 3.41 6.52
C VAL A 43 -10.94 4.19 7.55
N GLN A 44 -11.82 5.10 7.15
CA GLN A 44 -12.61 5.91 8.07
C GLN A 44 -13.53 5.05 8.93
N TRP A 45 -14.13 4.00 8.36
CA TRP A 45 -15.01 3.09 9.08
C TRP A 45 -14.35 2.35 10.25
N ALA A 46 -13.06 2.02 10.15
CA ALA A 46 -12.38 1.18 11.13
C ALA A 46 -11.66 1.98 12.23
N ASP A 47 -11.69 1.49 13.47
CA ASP A 47 -10.86 2.01 14.57
C ASP A 47 -9.38 1.63 14.43
N ALA A 48 -9.11 0.49 13.79
CA ALA A 48 -7.77 -0.05 13.53
C ALA A 48 -7.73 -0.74 12.17
N VAL A 49 -6.58 -0.66 11.48
CA VAL A 49 -6.38 -1.32 10.18
C VAL A 49 -5.39 -2.48 10.34
N ILE A 50 -5.78 -3.69 9.93
CA ILE A 50 -4.90 -4.86 9.90
C ILE A 50 -4.48 -5.13 8.45
N ALA A 51 -3.17 -5.01 8.18
CA ALA A 51 -2.58 -5.33 6.90
C ALA A 51 -2.16 -6.81 6.86
N ALA A 52 -3.05 -7.68 6.36
CA ALA A 52 -2.79 -9.11 6.21
C ALA A 52 -2.02 -9.41 4.91
N GLY A 53 -0.69 -9.48 5.01
CA GLY A 53 0.22 -9.66 3.87
C GLY A 53 1.66 -9.33 4.25
N GLY A 54 2.54 -9.14 3.26
CA GLY A 54 3.90 -8.68 3.52
C GLY A 54 4.00 -7.15 3.69
N ASP A 55 5.23 -6.63 3.67
CA ASP A 55 5.51 -5.19 3.83
C ASP A 55 4.81 -4.34 2.76
N GLY A 56 4.65 -4.83 1.53
CA GLY A 56 3.90 -4.13 0.49
C GLY A 56 2.42 -3.93 0.81
N THR A 57 1.80 -4.85 1.55
CA THR A 57 0.43 -4.71 2.05
C THR A 57 0.39 -3.71 3.20
N MET A 58 1.40 -3.73 4.08
CA MET A 58 1.53 -2.77 5.18
C MET A 58 1.73 -1.34 4.67
N LEU A 59 2.54 -1.15 3.63
CA LEU A 59 2.76 0.15 2.98
C LEU A 59 1.49 0.69 2.34
N LEU A 60 0.73 -0.17 1.65
CA LEU A 60 -0.56 0.20 1.08
C LEU A 60 -1.54 0.61 2.19
N ALA A 61 -1.66 -0.18 3.26
CA ALA A 61 -2.53 0.16 4.38
C ALA A 61 -2.12 1.49 5.04
N ALA A 62 -0.82 1.70 5.23
CA ALA A 62 -0.32 2.94 5.80
C ALA A 62 -0.58 4.14 4.89
N SER A 63 -0.55 4.01 3.56
CA SER A 63 -0.66 5.15 2.64
C SER A 63 -2.00 5.90 2.76
N LYS A 64 -3.08 5.21 3.09
CA LYS A 64 -4.43 5.78 3.24
C LYS A 64 -4.80 6.16 4.69
N VAL A 65 -4.01 5.73 5.67
CA VAL A 65 -4.20 6.12 7.09
C VAL A 65 -3.45 7.41 7.38
N LEU A 66 -4.20 8.52 7.48
CA LEU A 66 -3.66 9.86 7.75
C LEU A 66 -3.79 10.33 9.20
N ASP A 67 -4.71 9.71 9.95
CA ASP A 67 -4.91 9.93 11.38
C ASP A 67 -3.79 9.24 12.18
N GLN A 68 -3.13 10.00 13.04
CA GLN A 68 -2.05 9.52 13.89
C GLN A 68 -2.55 8.55 14.97
N LEU A 69 -3.81 8.66 15.39
CA LEU A 69 -4.40 7.82 16.44
C LEU A 69 -4.93 6.49 15.91
N LYS A 70 -5.02 6.32 14.59
CA LYS A 70 -5.52 5.09 13.96
C LYS A 70 -4.37 4.09 13.75
N PRO A 71 -4.27 3.01 14.56
CA PRO A 71 -3.20 2.05 14.43
C PRO A 71 -3.29 1.27 13.12
N VAL A 72 -2.12 0.95 12.57
CA VAL A 72 -1.97 0.02 11.45
C VAL A 72 -1.11 -1.15 11.93
N ILE A 73 -1.64 -2.37 11.82
CA ILE A 73 -1.03 -3.59 12.35
C ILE A 73 -0.71 -4.51 11.17
N GLY A 74 0.58 -4.74 10.89
CA GLY A 74 1.00 -5.67 9.85
C GLY A 74 1.04 -7.11 10.34
N ILE A 75 0.42 -8.04 9.61
CA ILE A 75 0.49 -9.48 9.89
C ILE A 75 0.95 -10.20 8.64
N ASN A 76 2.12 -10.84 8.73
CA ASN A 76 2.69 -11.56 7.61
C ASN A 76 1.95 -12.87 7.35
N THR A 77 1.23 -12.96 6.24
CA THR A 77 0.42 -14.15 5.89
C THR A 77 1.19 -15.26 5.16
N ASP A 78 2.45 -15.04 4.77
CA ASP A 78 3.32 -16.07 4.15
C ASP A 78 4.75 -15.95 4.73
N PRO A 79 4.91 -16.27 6.03
CA PRO A 79 6.16 -16.07 6.76
C PRO A 79 7.34 -16.90 6.23
N ASP A 80 7.06 -18.04 5.59
CA ASP A 80 8.10 -18.90 5.01
C ASP A 80 8.81 -18.25 3.82
N ARG A 81 8.20 -17.21 3.23
CA ARG A 81 8.70 -16.55 2.01
C ARG A 81 9.35 -15.20 2.27
N SER A 82 8.96 -14.51 3.34
CA SER A 82 9.46 -13.19 3.68
C SER A 82 9.36 -12.97 5.18
N GLU A 83 10.29 -12.21 5.76
CA GLU A 83 10.23 -11.90 7.20
C GLU A 83 9.10 -10.90 7.51
N GLY A 84 8.94 -9.87 6.67
CA GLY A 84 7.99 -8.78 6.89
C GLY A 84 8.47 -7.85 8.00
N HIS A 85 9.42 -6.96 7.70
CA HIS A 85 10.06 -6.09 8.69
C HIS A 85 9.12 -5.03 9.28
N LEU A 86 7.99 -4.77 8.62
CA LEU A 86 6.94 -3.88 9.10
C LEU A 86 5.82 -4.63 9.84
N CYS A 87 5.83 -5.97 9.82
CA CYS A 87 4.82 -6.82 10.40
C CYS A 87 5.18 -7.26 11.83
N LEU A 88 4.18 -7.76 12.54
CA LEU A 88 4.36 -8.42 13.84
C LEU A 88 5.31 -9.62 13.69
N PRO A 89 6.01 -10.02 14.78
CA PRO A 89 6.84 -11.21 14.78
C PRO A 89 6.11 -12.44 14.24
N VAL A 90 6.81 -13.21 13.40
CA VAL A 90 6.32 -14.38 12.65
C VAL A 90 5.44 -15.36 13.45
N ARG A 91 5.73 -15.55 14.74
CA ARG A 91 4.94 -16.40 15.65
C ARG A 91 3.46 -16.01 15.69
N TYR A 92 3.15 -14.72 15.55
CA TYR A 92 1.79 -14.19 15.63
C TYR A 92 0.98 -14.42 14.35
N THR A 93 1.60 -14.87 13.26
CA THR A 93 0.85 -15.35 12.09
C THR A 93 0.08 -16.63 12.43
N HIS A 94 0.70 -17.54 13.17
CA HIS A 94 0.12 -18.83 13.54
C HIS A 94 -0.62 -18.80 14.88
N SER A 95 -0.19 -17.91 15.78
CA SER A 95 -0.81 -17.68 17.09
C SER A 95 -1.37 -16.26 17.18
N PHE A 96 -2.25 -15.89 16.24
CA PHE A 96 -2.84 -14.56 16.25
C PHE A 96 -3.68 -14.25 17.51
N PRO A 97 -4.41 -15.22 18.11
CA PRO A 97 -5.07 -15.00 19.41
C PRO A 97 -4.13 -14.49 20.52
N ASP A 98 -2.88 -14.98 20.57
CA ASP A 98 -1.89 -14.50 21.54
C ASP A 98 -1.50 -13.04 21.28
N ALA A 99 -1.48 -12.62 20.02
CA ALA A 99 -1.27 -11.22 19.65
C ALA A 99 -2.43 -10.35 20.13
N LEU A 100 -3.67 -10.82 19.90
CA LEU A 100 -4.89 -10.12 20.36
C LEU A 100 -4.91 -9.98 21.88
N GLN A 101 -4.57 -11.03 22.61
CA GLN A 101 -4.50 -10.96 24.07
C GLN A 101 -3.52 -9.90 24.54
N LYS A 102 -2.36 -9.80 23.89
CA LYS A 102 -1.37 -8.74 24.20
C LYS A 102 -1.85 -7.34 23.85
N LEU A 103 -2.63 -7.19 22.78
CA LEU A 103 -3.27 -5.92 22.44
C LEU A 103 -4.27 -5.51 23.54
N TYR A 104 -5.08 -6.45 24.03
CA TYR A 104 -6.03 -6.21 25.11
C TYR A 104 -5.37 -5.87 26.45
N THR A 105 -4.29 -6.56 26.81
CA THR A 105 -3.58 -6.30 28.08
C THR A 105 -2.64 -5.10 28.01
N GLY A 106 -2.49 -4.46 26.85
CA GLY A 106 -1.55 -3.37 26.65
C GLY A 106 -0.09 -3.82 26.62
N GLU A 107 0.18 -5.12 26.47
CA GLU A 107 1.52 -5.72 26.40
C GLU A 107 2.16 -5.58 25.01
N PHE A 108 2.17 -4.35 24.50
CA PHE A 108 2.80 -4.01 23.23
C PHE A 108 3.52 -2.66 23.35
N ARG A 109 4.26 -2.30 22.31
CA ARG A 109 4.90 -0.98 22.21
C ARG A 109 4.44 -0.30 20.95
N TRP A 110 4.16 0.99 21.06
CA TRP A 110 3.90 1.83 19.92
C TRP A 110 5.18 2.03 19.11
N GLN A 111 5.09 1.81 17.80
CA GLN A 111 6.16 2.14 16.85
C GLN A 111 5.73 3.31 15.99
N TRP A 112 6.14 4.51 16.38
CA TRP A 112 5.91 5.73 15.61
C TRP A 112 6.86 5.79 14.41
N ARG A 113 6.30 5.77 13.20
CA ARG A 113 7.07 5.87 11.96
C ARG A 113 6.90 7.25 11.33
N GLN A 114 8.02 7.91 11.08
CA GLN A 114 8.05 9.17 10.35
C GLN A 114 7.63 8.94 8.90
N ARG A 115 6.97 9.94 8.29
CA ARG A 115 6.60 9.91 6.88
C ARG A 115 7.11 11.13 6.16
N ILE A 116 7.56 10.92 4.93
CA ILE A 116 8.08 11.96 4.06
C ILE A 116 6.89 12.71 3.44
N ARG A 117 6.89 14.04 3.57
CA ARG A 117 5.96 14.96 2.89
C ARG A 117 6.67 15.65 1.75
N LEU A 118 5.96 15.84 0.65
CA LEU A 118 6.52 16.38 -0.59
C LEU A 118 5.79 17.64 -1.01
N TYR A 119 6.56 18.63 -1.44
CA TYR A 119 6.08 19.78 -2.18
C TYR A 119 6.52 19.64 -3.63
N LEU A 120 5.62 19.96 -4.56
CA LEU A 120 5.87 19.89 -6.00
C LEU A 120 5.54 21.23 -6.64
N GLU A 121 6.45 21.74 -7.47
CA GLU A 121 6.33 23.00 -8.20
C GLU A 121 6.71 22.75 -9.66
N GLY A 122 5.97 23.35 -10.60
CA GLY A 122 6.25 23.20 -12.03
C GLY A 122 5.01 23.21 -12.92
N THR A 123 5.21 22.89 -14.19
CA THR A 123 4.18 22.89 -15.22
C THR A 123 3.73 21.47 -15.56
N GLY A 124 2.48 21.30 -15.99
CA GLY A 124 1.96 20.02 -16.45
C GLY A 124 1.75 18.96 -15.35
N ILE A 125 1.73 19.39 -14.08
CA ILE A 125 1.53 18.54 -12.90
C ILE A 125 0.10 18.01 -12.86
N ASN A 126 -0.05 16.71 -12.61
CA ASN A 126 -1.30 16.13 -12.16
C ASN A 126 -1.25 15.96 -10.63
N PRO A 127 -2.02 16.73 -9.85
CA PRO A 127 -1.99 16.66 -8.39
C PRO A 127 -2.73 15.42 -7.85
N VAL A 128 -3.55 14.75 -8.67
CA VAL A 128 -4.29 13.56 -8.26
C VAL A 128 -3.33 12.39 -8.15
N PRO A 129 -3.11 11.82 -6.94
CA PRO A 129 -2.28 10.65 -6.77
C PRO A 129 -2.85 9.47 -7.54
N VAL A 130 -1.98 8.63 -8.09
CA VAL A 130 -2.37 7.40 -8.76
C VAL A 130 -1.61 6.24 -8.17
N ASP A 131 -2.33 5.19 -7.82
CA ASP A 131 -1.76 3.94 -7.36
C ASP A 131 -1.15 3.18 -8.57
N LEU A 132 0.18 3.23 -8.70
CA LEU A 132 0.92 2.68 -9.86
C LEU A 132 0.60 1.22 -10.18
N HIS A 133 0.24 0.42 -9.18
CA HIS A 133 -0.12 -0.98 -9.36
C HIS A 133 -1.48 -1.19 -10.07
N GLU A 134 -2.34 -0.19 -10.07
CA GLU A 134 -3.59 -0.18 -10.84
C GLU A 134 -3.35 0.22 -12.30
N GLN A 135 -2.27 0.96 -12.53
CA GLN A 135 -1.76 1.27 -13.86
C GLN A 135 -0.88 0.14 -14.39
N GLN A 136 -1.49 -1.02 -14.69
CA GLN A 136 -0.89 -1.97 -15.64
C GLN A 136 -0.98 -1.38 -17.05
N LEU A 137 -0.24 -0.30 -17.29
CA LEU A 137 -0.15 0.30 -18.61
C LEU A 137 0.89 -0.47 -19.41
N SER A 138 0.51 -1.00 -20.57
CA SER A 138 1.49 -1.40 -21.58
C SER A 138 2.33 -0.20 -21.99
N GLN A 139 3.55 -0.42 -22.50
CA GLN A 139 4.45 0.66 -22.94
C GLN A 139 3.79 1.60 -23.99
N GLU A 140 2.86 1.07 -24.80
CA GLU A 140 2.02 1.84 -25.71
C GLU A 140 0.97 2.69 -25.00
N GLN A 141 0.38 2.19 -23.90
CA GLN A 141 -0.57 2.93 -23.09
C GLN A 141 0.11 4.04 -22.29
N HIS A 142 1.34 3.83 -21.80
CA HIS A 142 2.17 4.92 -21.26
C HIS A 142 2.39 6.02 -22.32
N SER A 143 2.77 5.64 -23.54
CA SER A 143 2.97 6.58 -24.65
C SER A 143 1.68 7.33 -25.02
N ARG A 144 0.52 6.65 -25.07
CA ARG A 144 -0.78 7.28 -25.38
C ARG A 144 -1.33 8.12 -24.24
N ALA A 145 -1.11 7.78 -22.97
CA ALA A 145 -1.47 8.62 -21.83
C ALA A 145 -0.67 9.94 -21.82
N HIS A 146 0.60 9.90 -22.25
CA HIS A 146 1.40 11.10 -22.46
C HIS A 146 1.02 11.88 -23.73
N VAL A 147 0.65 11.21 -24.84
CA VAL A 147 0.29 11.87 -26.11
C VAL A 147 -1.13 12.45 -26.09
N ASN A 148 -2.13 11.73 -25.58
CA ASN A 148 -3.49 12.26 -25.43
C ASN A 148 -3.56 13.34 -24.34
N GLY A 149 -2.66 13.31 -23.35
CA GLY A 149 -2.50 14.37 -22.36
C GLY A 149 -1.86 15.66 -22.89
N ARG A 150 -1.29 15.66 -24.11
CA ARG A 150 -0.77 16.86 -24.79
C ARG A 150 -1.84 17.64 -25.57
N PHE A 151 -3.03 17.08 -25.80
CA PHE A 151 -4.10 17.72 -26.56
C PHE A 151 -5.25 18.27 -25.71
N GLN A 152 -5.15 18.21 -24.38
CA GLN A 152 -5.96 18.98 -23.45
C GLN A 152 -5.06 19.95 -22.68
N ASP A 153 -4.66 21.02 -23.36
CA ASP A 153 -3.98 22.20 -22.81
C ASP A 153 -4.91 22.99 -21.87
N GLN A 154 -5.23 22.39 -20.72
CA GLN A 154 -5.71 23.09 -19.52
C GLN A 154 -5.09 22.47 -18.24
N ARG A 155 -3.84 21.99 -18.29
CA ARG A 155 -3.15 21.57 -17.06
C ARG A 155 -2.71 22.81 -16.29
N SER A 156 -3.18 22.91 -15.05
CA SER A 156 -2.87 23.98 -14.09
C SER A 156 -1.37 24.20 -13.99
N GLN A 157 -0.92 25.44 -14.21
CA GLN A 157 0.40 25.87 -13.75
C GLN A 157 0.35 25.89 -12.22
N ILE A 158 1.21 25.12 -11.57
CA ILE A 158 1.41 25.23 -10.13
C ILE A 158 2.64 26.12 -9.94
N SER A 159 2.39 27.42 -9.85
CA SER A 159 3.41 28.46 -9.73
C SER A 159 4.04 28.56 -8.34
N GLU A 160 3.51 27.84 -7.35
CA GLU A 160 4.04 27.80 -5.99
C GLU A 160 4.20 26.34 -5.52
N PRO A 161 5.12 26.04 -4.58
CA PRO A 161 5.27 24.71 -4.02
C PRO A 161 3.94 24.13 -3.48
N HIS A 162 3.38 23.15 -4.18
CA HIS A 162 2.13 22.50 -3.79
C HIS A 162 2.41 21.25 -2.95
N LEU A 163 1.87 21.22 -1.74
CA LEU A 163 1.96 20.09 -0.84
C LEU A 163 1.10 18.93 -1.33
N LEU A 164 1.74 17.81 -1.67
CA LEU A 164 1.03 16.62 -2.09
C LEU A 164 0.20 16.01 -0.94
N PRO A 165 -0.99 15.47 -1.22
CA PRO A 165 -1.88 14.92 -0.20
C PRO A 165 -1.37 13.58 0.37
N VAL A 166 -0.43 12.94 -0.32
CA VAL A 166 0.16 11.64 0.07
C VAL A 166 1.39 11.81 0.95
N ARG A 167 1.66 10.79 1.78
CA ARG A 167 2.83 10.72 2.65
C ARG A 167 3.54 9.40 2.43
N SER A 168 4.84 9.41 2.13
CA SER A 168 5.60 8.17 1.94
C SER A 168 6.13 7.63 3.27
N LEU A 169 5.98 6.32 3.51
CA LEU A 169 6.50 5.66 4.71
C LEU A 169 7.97 5.26 4.57
N ASN A 170 8.40 4.88 3.36
CA ASN A 170 9.76 4.37 3.13
C ASN A 170 10.60 5.38 2.37
N GLU A 171 10.24 5.66 1.12
CA GLU A 171 11.09 6.38 0.20
C GLU A 171 10.28 7.11 -0.88
N VAL A 172 10.93 8.05 -1.56
CA VAL A 172 10.35 8.78 -2.68
C VAL A 172 11.29 8.61 -3.86
N PHE A 173 10.76 8.09 -4.97
CA PHE A 173 11.50 7.92 -6.21
C PHE A 173 11.04 8.96 -7.23
N ILE A 174 11.99 9.61 -7.90
CA ILE A 174 11.75 10.56 -8.99
C ILE A 174 12.55 10.08 -10.19
N GLY A 175 11.88 9.87 -11.32
CA GLY A 175 12.51 9.40 -12.55
C GLY A 175 11.63 9.65 -13.77
N GLU A 176 12.21 9.47 -14.95
CA GLU A 176 11.48 9.55 -16.22
C GLU A 176 10.65 8.29 -16.47
N SER A 177 9.44 8.44 -17.01
CA SER A 177 8.57 7.30 -17.36
C SER A 177 8.93 6.65 -18.72
N LEU A 178 9.69 7.35 -19.57
CA LEU A 178 10.12 6.87 -20.89
C LEU A 178 11.63 7.08 -21.01
N SER A 179 12.36 6.02 -21.35
CA SER A 179 13.79 6.13 -21.64
C SER A 179 14.03 6.93 -22.91
N SER A 180 15.07 7.77 -22.91
CA SER A 180 15.53 8.46 -24.12
C SER A 180 15.85 7.44 -25.23
N ARG A 181 15.06 7.42 -26.30
CA ARG A 181 15.37 6.60 -27.49
C ARG A 181 16.56 7.20 -28.21
N VAL A 182 17.67 6.47 -28.24
CA VAL A 182 18.78 6.77 -29.15
C VAL A 182 18.30 6.47 -30.57
N ASN A 183 18.07 7.51 -31.36
CA ASN A 183 17.84 7.35 -32.79
C ASN A 183 19.18 6.98 -33.44
N TYR A 184 19.44 5.69 -33.62
CA TYR A 184 20.48 5.25 -34.53
C TYR A 184 20.04 5.62 -35.95
N LYS A 185 20.56 6.73 -36.47
CA LYS A 185 20.60 6.93 -37.92
C LYS A 185 21.63 5.94 -38.44
N SER A 186 21.19 4.84 -39.06
CA SER A 186 22.05 4.05 -39.91
C SER A 186 22.50 4.94 -41.06
N CYS A 187 23.80 5.22 -41.13
CA CYS A 187 24.46 5.79 -42.31
C CYS A 187 24.64 4.72 -43.38
#